data_AF-A0A849QGG8-F1
#
_entry.id   AF-A0A849QGG8-F1
#
_cell.length_a   1.000
_cell.length_b   1.000
_cell.length_c   1.000
_cell.angle_alpha   90.00
_cell.angle_beta   90.00
_cell.angle_gamma   90.00
#
_symmetry.space_group_name_H-M   'P 1'
#
loop_
_entity.id
_entity.type
_entity.pdbx_description
1 polymer ?
#
loop_
_entity_poly.entity_id
_entity_poly.type
_entity_poly.pdbx_seq_one_letter_code
_entity_poly.pdbx_strand_id
1 'polypeptide(L)'
;MKRAGAKMSLINPWIMQRDLSACDNFDISDRLGEITIPAFVIIGEHDDLIPPSVAKQLEVSLPRADIAVIRGANHSPMIERPDKFNRLLSKFLKWVESNP
;
A
#
# COMPACT_ATOMS: atom_id res chain seq x y z
N MET A 1 -5.75 17.31 10.27
CA MET A 1 -5.74 16.34 11.39
C MET A 1 -6.97 16.40 12.30
N LYS A 2 -7.50 17.56 12.73
CA LYS A 2 -8.66 17.63 13.66
C LYS A 2 -9.99 16.99 13.20
N ARG A 3 -10.19 16.74 11.90
CA ARG A 3 -11.45 16.17 11.37
C ARG A 3 -11.48 14.63 11.28
N ALA A 4 -10.33 13.96 11.30
CA ALA A 4 -10.26 12.49 11.22
C ALA A 4 -10.50 11.83 12.59
N GLY A 5 -9.92 12.38 13.66
CA GLY A 5 -10.07 11.84 15.02
C GLY A 5 -11.51 11.86 15.55
N ALA A 6 -12.31 12.86 15.16
CA ALA A 6 -13.70 13.00 15.61
C ALA A 6 -14.67 11.96 15.02
N LYS A 7 -14.28 11.24 13.95
CA LYS A 7 -15.11 10.18 13.36
C LYS A 7 -14.71 8.78 13.82
N MET A 8 -13.45 8.58 14.23
CA MET A 8 -12.99 7.28 14.74
C MET A 8 -13.73 6.86 16.02
N SER A 9 -14.08 7.83 16.87
CA SER A 9 -14.88 7.59 18.09
C SER A 9 -16.34 7.21 17.82
N LEU A 10 -16.82 7.36 16.58
CA LEU A 10 -18.17 6.95 16.16
C LEU A 10 -18.19 5.50 15.66
N ILE A 11 -17.02 4.89 15.43
CA ILE A 11 -16.91 3.50 15.01
C ILE A 11 -17.10 2.62 16.25
N ASN A 12 -17.97 1.62 16.13
CA ASN A 12 -18.15 0.63 17.19
C ASN A 12 -16.80 -0.09 17.39
N PRO A 13 -16.19 -0.03 18.60
CA PRO A 13 -14.85 -0.56 18.82
C PRO A 13 -14.76 -2.07 18.58
N TRP A 14 -15.85 -2.81 18.80
CA TRP A 14 -15.90 -4.24 18.51
C TRP A 14 -15.89 -4.54 17.01
N ILE A 15 -16.56 -3.70 16.20
CA ILE A 15 -16.52 -3.83 14.74
C ILE A 15 -15.12 -3.51 14.25
N MET A 16 -14.53 -2.40 14.71
CA MET A 16 -13.17 -2.02 14.33
C MET A 16 -12.14 -3.08 14.72
N GLN A 17 -12.24 -3.62 15.94
CA GLN A 17 -11.37 -4.70 16.39
C GLN A 17 -11.53 -5.94 15.51
N ARG A 18 -12.77 -6.35 15.21
CA ARG A 18 -13.02 -7.52 14.38
C ARG A 18 -12.45 -7.35 12.97
N ASP A 19 -12.60 -6.17 12.38
CA ASP A 19 -12.08 -5.88 11.05
C ASP A 19 -10.54 -5.89 11.05
N LEU A 20 -9.89 -5.28 12.04
CA LEU A 20 -8.43 -5.32 12.18
C LEU A 20 -7.91 -6.74 12.44
N SER A 21 -8.58 -7.52 13.29
CA SER A 21 -8.23 -8.92 13.52
C SER A 21 -8.42 -9.79 12.28
N ALA A 22 -9.38 -9.48 11.41
CA ALA A 22 -9.52 -10.19 10.14
C ALA A 22 -8.34 -9.89 9.20
N CYS A 23 -7.86 -8.64 9.16
CA CYS A 23 -6.64 -8.28 8.42
C CYS A 23 -5.39 -8.96 9.01
N ASP A 24 -5.24 -8.95 10.32
CA ASP A 24 -4.07 -9.52 11.02
C ASP A 24 -3.97 -11.05 10.86
N ASN A 25 -5.12 -11.74 10.84
CA ASN A 25 -5.16 -13.20 10.64
C ASN A 25 -5.03 -13.64 9.16
N PHE A 26 -5.00 -12.69 8.22
CA PHE A 26 -4.84 -13.01 6.80
C PHE A 26 -3.37 -12.91 6.39
N ASP A 27 -2.72 -14.06 6.24
CA ASP A 27 -1.35 -14.15 5.76
C ASP A 27 -1.26 -15.10 4.55
N ILE A 28 -0.73 -14.58 3.45
CA ILE A 28 -0.42 -15.31 2.22
C ILE A 28 0.98 -14.97 1.72
N SER A 29 1.86 -14.52 2.62
CA SER A 29 3.21 -14.05 2.28
C SER A 29 4.06 -15.13 1.59
N ASP A 30 3.82 -16.39 1.94
CA ASP A 30 4.45 -17.59 1.33
C ASP A 30 4.00 -17.84 -0.12
N ARG A 31 2.83 -17.32 -0.50
CA ARG A 31 2.24 -17.47 -1.84
C ARG A 31 2.48 -16.28 -2.76
N LEU A 32 3.17 -15.22 -2.30
CA LEU A 32 3.47 -14.05 -3.14
C LEU A 32 4.23 -14.42 -4.42
N GLY A 33 5.06 -15.47 -4.38
CA GLY A 33 5.76 -16.00 -5.55
C GLY A 33 4.84 -16.56 -6.65
N GLU A 34 3.58 -16.86 -6.34
CA GLU A 34 2.57 -17.27 -7.33
C GLU A 34 2.12 -16.11 -8.24
N ILE A 35 2.37 -14.85 -7.85
CA ILE A 35 1.99 -13.67 -8.62
C ILE A 35 3.04 -13.43 -9.72
N THR A 36 2.79 -13.98 -10.91
CA THR A 36 3.72 -13.90 -12.05
C THR A 36 3.44 -12.74 -13.02
N ILE A 37 2.35 -11.99 -12.77
CA ILE A 37 2.05 -10.76 -13.49
C ILE A 37 2.86 -9.59 -12.93
N PRO A 38 3.07 -8.50 -13.69
CA PRO A 38 3.73 -7.33 -13.16
C PRO A 38 2.99 -6.70 -11.97
N ALA A 39 3.73 -6.33 -10.94
CA ALA A 39 3.23 -5.67 -9.74
C ALA A 39 3.99 -4.36 -9.50
N PHE A 40 3.30 -3.37 -8.93
CA PHE A 40 3.90 -2.10 -8.57
C PHE A 40 3.47 -1.67 -7.17
N VAL A 41 4.45 -1.52 -6.28
CA VAL A 41 4.23 -1.17 -4.88
C VAL A 41 4.57 0.30 -4.68
N ILE A 42 3.60 1.08 -4.19
CA ILE A 42 3.78 2.51 -3.92
C ILE A 42 3.52 2.76 -2.43
N ILE A 43 4.51 3.30 -1.72
CA ILE A 43 4.43 3.61 -0.29
C ILE A 43 4.80 5.06 0.02
N GLY A 44 4.39 5.54 1.20
CA GLY A 44 4.83 6.83 1.74
C GLY A 44 6.20 6.73 2.45
N GLU A 45 6.99 7.80 2.40
CA GLU A 45 8.27 7.91 3.11
C GLU A 45 8.13 7.85 4.64
N HIS A 46 6.97 8.25 5.18
CA HIS A 46 6.69 8.35 6.61
C HIS A 46 5.48 7.48 7.00
N ASP A 47 5.31 6.34 6.34
CA ASP A 47 4.25 5.40 6.71
C ASP A 47 4.61 4.66 8.01
N ASP A 48 4.05 5.15 9.13
CA ASP A 48 4.20 4.53 10.45
C ASP A 48 3.30 3.30 10.65
N LEU A 49 2.29 3.08 9.79
CA LEU A 49 1.40 1.93 9.87
C LEU A 49 1.98 0.73 9.14
N ILE A 50 2.56 0.95 7.97
CA ILE A 50 3.25 -0.06 7.15
C ILE A 50 4.66 0.45 6.85
N PRO A 51 5.66 0.07 7.64
CA PRO A 51 7.00 0.63 7.50
C PRO A 51 7.60 0.29 6.13
N PRO A 52 8.47 1.14 5.57
CA PRO A 52 9.09 0.91 4.26
C PRO A 52 9.81 -0.43 4.08
N SER A 53 10.24 -1.07 5.17
CA SER A 53 10.80 -2.42 5.16
C SER A 53 9.84 -3.48 4.61
N VAL A 54 8.53 -3.32 4.79
CA VAL A 54 7.51 -4.23 4.25
C VAL A 54 7.47 -4.16 2.74
N ALA A 55 7.56 -2.95 2.17
CA ALA A 55 7.66 -2.81 0.72
C ALA A 55 8.90 -3.54 0.20
N LYS A 56 10.04 -3.45 0.89
CA LYS A 56 11.25 -4.19 0.49
C LYS A 56 11.06 -5.71 0.53
N GLN A 57 10.30 -6.22 1.49
CA GLN A 57 9.94 -7.64 1.53
C GLN A 57 9.05 -8.03 0.33
N LEU A 58 8.07 -7.19 -0.02
CA LEU A 58 7.25 -7.42 -1.22
C LEU A 58 8.09 -7.44 -2.51
N GLU A 59 9.11 -6.59 -2.64
CA GLU A 59 10.04 -6.62 -3.78
C GLU A 59 10.73 -7.96 -3.95
N VAL A 60 11.14 -8.55 -2.82
CA VAL A 60 11.89 -9.81 -2.82
C VAL A 60 10.97 -11.00 -3.09
N SER A 61 9.75 -10.95 -2.56
CA SER A 61 8.79 -12.06 -2.67
C SER A 61 7.98 -12.05 -3.97
N LEU A 62 7.86 -10.91 -4.65
CA LEU A 62 7.15 -10.77 -5.92
C LEU A 62 8.13 -10.89 -7.10
N PRO A 63 8.00 -11.89 -7.99
CA PRO A 63 8.95 -12.14 -9.09
C PRO A 63 9.11 -10.98 -10.08
N ARG A 64 8.08 -10.13 -10.23
CA ARG A 64 8.04 -9.01 -11.18
C ARG A 64 7.47 -7.76 -10.53
N ALA A 65 8.09 -7.32 -9.44
CA ALA A 65 7.70 -6.10 -8.73
C ALA A 65 8.66 -4.94 -8.94
N ASP A 66 8.10 -3.75 -9.10
CA ASP A 66 8.79 -2.47 -8.94
C ASP A 66 8.27 -1.74 -7.69
N ILE A 67 9.10 -0.87 -7.11
CA ILE A 67 8.75 -0.09 -5.91
C ILE A 67 8.99 1.40 -6.12
N ALA A 68 8.06 2.21 -5.61
CA ALA A 68 8.22 3.64 -5.50
C ALA A 68 7.89 4.15 -4.09
N VAL A 69 8.76 5.00 -3.56
CA VAL A 69 8.54 5.72 -2.30
C VAL A 69 8.18 7.17 -2.60
N ILE A 70 7.01 7.61 -2.15
CA ILE A 70 6.55 8.99 -2.31
C ILE A 70 7.07 9.83 -1.14
N ARG A 71 8.07 10.66 -1.44
CA ARG A 71 8.66 11.58 -0.46
C ARG A 71 7.65 12.57 0.11
N GLY A 72 7.66 12.69 1.44
CA GLY A 72 6.78 13.54 2.24
C GLY A 72 5.32 13.08 2.27
N ALA A 73 5.04 11.78 2.13
CA ALA A 73 3.72 11.17 2.35
C ALA A 73 3.78 10.15 3.50
N ASN A 74 2.67 10.00 4.21
CA ASN A 74 2.47 8.96 5.23
C ASN A 74 1.73 7.76 4.61
N HIS A 75 0.84 7.11 5.38
CA HIS A 75 0.16 5.88 5.02
C HIS A 75 -0.77 5.97 3.80
N SER A 76 -1.28 7.15 3.45
CA SER A 76 -2.23 7.29 2.33
C SER A 76 -1.65 8.18 1.23
N PRO A 77 -0.58 7.74 0.53
CA PRO A 77 0.13 8.59 -0.42
C PRO A 77 -0.73 9.03 -1.60
N MET A 78 -1.74 8.24 -1.98
CA MET A 78 -2.74 8.59 -3.01
C MET A 78 -3.64 9.76 -2.60
N ILE A 79 -3.89 9.93 -1.30
CA ILE A 79 -4.69 11.05 -0.76
C ILE A 79 -3.79 12.26 -0.47
N GLU A 80 -2.60 12.02 0.10
CA GLU A 80 -1.71 13.06 0.60
C GLU A 80 -0.88 13.75 -0.50
N ARG A 81 -0.53 13.00 -1.56
CA ARG A 81 0.29 13.45 -2.70
C ARG A 81 -0.28 12.92 -4.02
N PRO A 82 -1.54 13.24 -4.36
CA PRO A 82 -2.24 12.67 -5.51
C PRO A 82 -1.48 12.88 -6.83
N ASP A 83 -0.88 14.05 -7.06
CA ASP A 83 -0.14 14.32 -8.30
C ASP A 83 1.10 13.42 -8.47
N LYS A 84 1.79 13.13 -7.37
CA LYS A 84 2.96 12.23 -7.38
C LYS A 84 2.51 10.78 -7.59
N PHE A 85 1.49 10.37 -6.86
CA PHE A 85 0.91 9.03 -6.96
C PHE A 85 0.38 8.76 -8.37
N ASN A 86 -0.48 9.63 -8.90
CA ASN A 86 -1.09 9.47 -10.22
C ASN A 86 -0.03 9.43 -11.33
N ARG A 87 1.03 10.24 -11.23
CA ARG A 87 2.14 10.18 -12.20
C ARG A 87 2.84 8.83 -12.22
N LEU A 88 3.09 8.24 -11.04
CA LEU A 88 3.71 6.92 -10.92
C LEU A 88 2.77 5.83 -11.44
N LEU A 89 1.51 5.86 -11.03
CA LEU A 89 0.48 4.94 -11.50
C LEU A 89 0.32 4.98 -13.03
N SER A 90 0.19 6.17 -13.63
CA SER A 90 0.06 6.30 -15.08
C SER A 90 1.29 5.81 -15.85
N LYS A 91 2.49 5.95 -15.29
CA LYS A 91 3.71 5.38 -15.90
C LYS A 91 3.68 3.86 -15.89
N PHE A 92 3.32 3.26 -14.77
CA PHE A 92 3.21 1.81 -14.63
C PHE A 92 2.15 1.24 -15.59
N LEU A 93 0.96 1.84 -15.65
CA LEU A 93 -0.10 1.38 -16.55
C LEU A 93 0.32 1.39 -18.02
N LYS A 94 0.95 2.48 -18.49
CA LYS A 94 1.48 2.56 -19.86
C LYS A 94 2.53 1.51 -20.16
N TRP A 95 3.38 1.20 -19.17
CA TRP A 95 4.38 0.16 -19.30
C TRP A 95 3.71 -1.21 -19.40
N VAL A 96 2.72 -1.54 -18.55
CA VAL A 96 1.96 -2.80 -18.64
C VAL A 96 1.28 -2.94 -20.00
N GLU A 97 0.65 -1.88 -20.51
CA GLU A 97 0.02 -1.88 -21.85
C GLU A 97 1.03 -2.14 -22.99
N SER A 98 2.29 -1.76 -22.79
CA SER A 98 3.37 -1.96 -23.76
C SER A 98 4.15 -3.27 -23.56
N ASN A 99 3.91 -3.97 -22.44
CA ASN A 99 4.64 -5.16 -21.99
C ASN A 99 3.67 -6.22 -21.42
N PRO A 100 2.81 -6.82 -22.26
CA PRO A 100 1.80 -7.79 -21.83
C PRO A 100 2.40 -9.09 -21.25
#